data_AF-A0A7S1JA62-F1
#
_entry.id   AF-A0A7S1JA62-F1
#
_cell.length_a   1.000
_cell.length_b   1.000
_cell.length_c   1.000
_cell.angle_alpha   90.00
_cell.angle_beta   90.00
_cell.angle_gamma   90.00
#
_symmetry.space_group_name_H-M   'P 1'
#
loop_
_entity.id
_entity.type
_entity.pdbx_description
1 polymer ?
#
loop_
_entity_poly.entity_id
_entity_poly.type
_entity_poly.pdbx_seq_one_letter_code
_entity_poly.pdbx_strand_id
1 'polypeptide(L)'
;VVVASGSAFILPIGAVADLAPYYLGEQQCTHFHRTLKDACDKHDPEFYNVFKLWCDEYFLVKHRQECRGVGGIFFDYQDGAPEKSLYVGPDPKSAAAAHCQSLGPKGHQRHTWAQYFAFVQDAGNSFLPSYVPIVEGSHKKPHTEEQRQWQLYRRGRYVEFNLVYDRGTTFGLQTPGSRTESILMSLPPLVRWEYCYALKEEEQRLRAVLAAPKAWL
;
A
#
# COMPACT_ATOMS: atom_id res chain seq x y z
N VAL A 1 -25.35 1.91 -0.77
CA VAL A 1 -26.06 2.18 -2.05
C VAL A 1 -26.80 3.50 -1.90
N VAL A 2 -26.41 4.54 -2.63
CA VAL A 2 -27.21 5.77 -2.72
C VAL A 2 -28.07 5.63 -3.97
N VAL A 3 -29.38 5.47 -3.80
CA VAL A 3 -30.33 5.41 -4.92
C VAL A 3 -30.91 6.81 -5.08
N ALA A 4 -30.36 7.57 -6.02
CA ALA A 4 -31.00 8.79 -6.53
C ALA A 4 -31.64 8.45 -7.88
N SER A 5 -32.98 8.51 -7.92
CA SER A 5 -33.83 8.53 -9.11
C SER A 5 -33.29 7.87 -10.39
N GLY A 6 -33.67 6.60 -10.62
CA GLY A 6 -33.76 6.01 -11.96
C GLY A 6 -32.52 5.30 -12.52
N SER A 7 -31.34 5.47 -11.93
CA SER A 7 -30.13 4.71 -12.28
C SER A 7 -29.30 4.43 -11.04
N ALA A 8 -28.99 3.15 -10.77
CA ALA A 8 -28.14 2.78 -9.65
C ALA A 8 -26.71 3.30 -9.90
N PHE A 9 -26.28 4.31 -9.15
CA PHE A 9 -24.89 4.76 -9.15
C PHE A 9 -24.06 3.77 -8.33
N ILE A 10 -23.22 3.00 -9.03
CA ILE A 10 -22.23 2.13 -8.39
C ILE A 10 -20.99 2.98 -8.09
N LEU A 11 -20.64 3.11 -6.81
CA LEU A 11 -19.45 3.83 -6.39
C LEU A 11 -18.24 2.89 -6.45
N PRO A 12 -17.10 3.34 -7.02
CA PRO A 12 -15.87 2.58 -6.99
C PRO A 12 -15.38 2.36 -5.56
N ILE A 13 -14.81 1.19 -5.31
CA ILE A 13 -14.20 0.78 -4.06
C ILE A 13 -12.68 0.70 -4.25
N GLY A 14 -11.95 1.25 -3.28
CA GLY A 14 -10.51 1.13 -3.16
C GLY A 14 -10.11 0.98 -1.70
N ALA A 15 -8.99 0.30 -1.44
CA ALA A 15 -8.41 0.21 -0.12
C ALA A 15 -6.89 0.06 -0.19
N VAL A 16 -6.24 0.39 0.91
CA VAL A 16 -4.80 0.25 1.09
C VAL A 16 -4.51 -0.32 2.48
N ALA A 17 -3.58 -1.27 2.53
CA ALA A 17 -2.85 -1.62 3.73
C ALA A 17 -1.40 -1.89 3.34
N ASP A 18 -0.46 -1.08 3.80
CA ASP A 18 0.97 -1.25 3.53
C ASP A 18 1.81 -1.05 4.80
N LEU A 19 3.01 -1.66 4.80
CA LEU A 19 3.94 -1.59 5.93
C LEU A 19 5.21 -0.84 5.51
N ALA A 20 5.56 0.22 6.24
CA ALA A 20 6.78 1.00 6.04
C ALA A 20 7.71 0.88 7.27
N PRO A 21 8.49 -0.22 7.38
CA PRO A 21 9.40 -0.40 8.50
C PRO A 21 10.63 0.50 8.36
N TYR A 22 11.28 0.79 9.49
CA TYR A 22 12.57 1.48 9.52
C TYR A 22 13.74 0.48 9.49
N TYR A 23 13.56 -0.68 10.10
CA TYR A 23 14.53 -1.78 10.07
C TYR A 23 13.86 -3.03 9.54
N LEU A 24 14.60 -3.80 8.75
CA LEU A 24 14.05 -4.99 8.10
C LEU A 24 13.81 -6.10 9.13
N GLY A 25 12.54 -6.43 9.37
CA GLY A 25 12.14 -7.60 10.15
C GLY A 25 11.43 -8.60 9.25
N GLU A 26 12.15 -9.61 8.75
CA GLU A 26 11.60 -10.53 7.74
C GLU A 26 10.36 -11.28 8.25
N GLN A 27 10.40 -11.76 9.50
CA GLN A 27 9.26 -12.45 10.10
C GLN A 27 8.04 -11.54 10.24
N GLN A 28 8.23 -10.26 10.58
CA GLN A 28 7.16 -9.28 10.69
C GLN A 28 6.57 -8.95 9.31
N CYS A 29 7.41 -8.84 8.29
CA CYS A 29 6.96 -8.61 6.92
C CYS A 29 6.17 -9.82 6.41
N THR A 30 6.67 -11.05 6.60
CA THR A 30 5.94 -12.28 6.25
C THR A 30 4.62 -12.40 7.03
N HIS A 31 4.59 -12.08 8.32
CA HIS A 31 3.36 -12.06 9.13
C HIS A 31 2.33 -11.09 8.56
N PHE A 32 2.75 -9.86 8.27
CA PHE A 32 1.89 -8.82 7.70
C PHE A 32 1.28 -9.28 6.38
N HIS A 33 2.13 -9.73 5.45
CA HIS A 33 1.72 -10.18 4.13
C HIS A 33 0.86 -11.45 4.16
N ARG A 34 1.17 -12.42 5.03
CA ARG A 34 0.36 -13.63 5.21
C ARG A 34 -1.05 -13.28 5.70
N THR A 35 -1.14 -12.42 6.70
CA THR A 35 -2.45 -12.00 7.26
C THR A 35 -3.31 -11.30 6.20
N LEU A 36 -2.71 -10.45 5.35
CA LEU A 36 -3.42 -9.83 4.23
C LEU A 36 -3.81 -10.86 3.17
N LYS A 37 -2.92 -11.79 2.82
CA LYS A 37 -3.22 -12.87 1.87
C LYS A 37 -4.36 -13.76 2.36
N ASP A 38 -4.39 -14.12 3.64
CA ASP A 38 -5.46 -14.93 4.23
C ASP A 38 -6.82 -14.22 4.15
N ALA A 39 -6.84 -12.88 4.21
CA ALA A 39 -8.05 -12.10 3.96
C ALA A 39 -8.44 -12.08 2.48
N CYS A 40 -7.48 -11.89 1.56
CA CYS A 40 -7.69 -11.95 0.12
C CYS A 40 -8.23 -13.31 -0.35
N ASP A 41 -7.63 -14.42 0.12
CA ASP A 41 -7.93 -15.79 -0.31
C ASP A 41 -9.36 -16.23 0.00
N LYS A 42 -10.03 -15.58 0.96
CA LYS A 42 -11.46 -15.82 1.26
C LYS A 42 -12.38 -15.37 0.11
N HIS A 43 -11.92 -14.46 -0.73
CA HIS A 43 -12.71 -13.83 -1.79
C HIS A 43 -12.23 -14.23 -3.17
N ASP A 44 -10.91 -14.17 -3.41
CA ASP A 44 -10.29 -14.63 -4.64
C ASP A 44 -8.80 -14.95 -4.41
N PRO A 45 -8.30 -16.13 -4.82
CA PRO A 45 -6.89 -16.48 -4.68
C PRO A 45 -5.93 -15.54 -5.44
N GLU A 46 -6.40 -14.78 -6.43
CA GLU A 46 -5.57 -13.84 -7.20
C GLU A 46 -5.55 -12.41 -6.65
N PHE A 47 -6.41 -12.08 -5.68
CA PHE A 47 -6.46 -10.73 -5.09
C PHE A 47 -5.10 -10.34 -4.52
N TYR A 48 -4.48 -11.19 -3.70
CA TYR A 48 -3.18 -10.87 -3.12
C TYR A 48 -2.11 -10.71 -4.20
N ASN A 49 -2.05 -11.61 -5.19
CA ASN A 49 -1.01 -11.58 -6.21
C ASN A 49 -1.07 -10.29 -7.05
N VAL A 50 -2.27 -9.89 -7.48
CA VAL A 50 -2.47 -8.65 -8.25
C VAL A 50 -2.28 -7.41 -7.37
N PHE A 51 -2.93 -7.35 -6.21
CA PHE A 51 -2.96 -6.15 -5.37
C PHE A 51 -1.64 -5.90 -4.63
N LYS A 52 -0.84 -6.95 -4.39
CA LYS A 52 0.52 -6.78 -3.88
C LYS A 52 1.43 -6.14 -4.91
N LEU A 53 1.43 -6.66 -6.15
CA LEU A 53 2.22 -6.07 -7.23
C LEU A 53 1.79 -4.62 -7.48
N TRP A 54 0.49 -4.35 -7.44
CA TRP A 54 -0.03 -3.00 -7.58
C TRP A 54 0.39 -2.09 -6.41
N CYS A 55 0.48 -2.62 -5.19
CA CYS A 55 0.99 -1.90 -4.02
C CYS A 55 2.46 -1.47 -4.21
N ASP A 56 3.31 -2.40 -4.68
CA ASP A 56 4.73 -2.11 -4.93
C ASP A 56 4.91 -1.00 -5.99
N GLU A 57 4.07 -1.00 -7.02
CA GLU A 57 4.04 0.01 -8.08
C GLU A 57 3.53 1.37 -7.58
N TYR A 58 2.43 1.35 -6.83
CA TYR A 58 1.79 2.58 -6.35
C TYR A 58 2.70 3.35 -5.41
N PHE A 59 3.38 2.65 -4.48
CA PHE A 59 4.23 3.25 -3.44
C PHE A 59 5.69 3.46 -3.86
N LEU A 60 5.98 3.50 -5.16
CA LEU A 60 7.31 3.78 -5.68
C LEU A 60 7.65 5.28 -5.61
N VAL A 61 8.73 5.63 -4.91
CA VAL A 61 9.33 6.96 -4.95
C VAL A 61 10.20 7.07 -6.21
N LYS A 62 9.58 7.47 -7.32
CA LYS A 62 10.16 7.37 -8.67
C LYS A 62 11.54 8.03 -8.79
N HIS A 63 11.73 9.22 -8.21
CA HIS A 63 13.03 9.91 -8.29
C HIS A 63 14.13 9.29 -7.41
N ARG A 64 13.79 8.33 -6.53
CA ARG A 64 14.74 7.59 -5.69
C ARG A 64 14.95 6.14 -6.15
N GLN A 65 14.08 5.65 -7.03
CA GLN A 65 14.03 4.23 -7.43
C GLN A 65 13.97 3.32 -6.17
N GLU A 66 13.03 3.64 -5.27
CA GLU A 66 12.78 2.85 -4.07
C GLU A 66 11.31 2.92 -3.64
N CYS A 67 10.76 1.81 -3.19
CA CYS A 67 9.43 1.78 -2.58
C CYS A 67 9.46 2.48 -1.21
N ARG A 68 8.32 3.09 -0.85
CA ARG A 68 8.11 3.76 0.44
C ARG A 68 8.28 2.79 1.62
N GLY A 69 7.82 1.56 1.43
CA GLY A 69 7.83 0.46 2.39
C GLY A 69 7.92 -0.89 1.71
N VAL A 70 7.62 -1.95 2.46
CA VAL A 70 7.69 -3.35 2.01
C VAL A 70 6.41 -3.85 1.33
N GLY A 71 5.57 -2.92 0.89
CA GLY A 71 4.29 -3.18 0.23
C GLY A 71 3.21 -3.67 1.20
N GLY A 72 2.24 -4.37 0.63
CA GLY A 72 1.03 -4.86 1.26
C GLY A 72 0.00 -5.15 0.19
N ILE A 73 -1.22 -4.62 0.31
CA ILE A 73 -2.21 -4.65 -0.76
C ILE A 73 -2.67 -3.23 -1.11
N PHE A 74 -2.84 -2.98 -2.41
CA PHE A 74 -3.43 -1.76 -2.93
C PHE A 74 -4.33 -2.10 -4.11
N PHE A 75 -5.52 -1.51 -4.11
CA PHE A 75 -6.42 -1.53 -5.27
C PHE A 75 -7.32 -0.30 -5.22
N ASP A 76 -7.76 0.11 -6.41
CA ASP A 76 -8.61 1.27 -6.61
C ASP A 76 -9.60 1.00 -7.74
N TYR A 77 -10.67 1.79 -7.83
CA TYR A 77 -11.67 1.75 -8.90
C TYR A 77 -12.38 0.40 -9.15
N GLN A 78 -12.52 -0.44 -8.12
CA GLN A 78 -13.28 -1.69 -8.19
C GLN A 78 -14.77 -1.42 -8.01
N ASP A 79 -15.58 -1.70 -9.03
CA ASP A 79 -17.04 -1.47 -9.00
C ASP A 79 -17.85 -2.70 -9.42
N GLY A 80 -17.17 -3.79 -9.80
CA GLY A 80 -17.81 -5.01 -10.26
C GLY A 80 -18.40 -4.95 -11.66
N ALA A 81 -17.99 -3.95 -12.46
CA ALA A 81 -18.34 -3.90 -13.87
C ALA A 81 -17.73 -5.10 -14.62
N PRO A 82 -18.52 -5.84 -15.43
CA PRO A 82 -18.11 -7.11 -16.03
C PRO A 82 -16.97 -7.01 -17.05
N GLU A 83 -16.68 -5.82 -17.54
CA GLU A 83 -15.58 -5.53 -18.47
C GLU A 83 -14.25 -5.20 -17.78
N LYS A 84 -14.25 -4.94 -16.47
CA LYS A 84 -13.05 -4.51 -15.74
C LYS A 84 -12.24 -5.68 -15.23
N SER A 85 -10.93 -5.60 -15.44
CA SER A 85 -9.97 -6.54 -14.87
C SER A 85 -9.67 -6.24 -13.41
N LEU A 86 -9.05 -7.18 -12.68
CA LEU A 86 -8.59 -6.96 -11.31
C LEU A 86 -7.61 -5.79 -11.22
N TYR A 87 -6.81 -5.56 -12.26
CA TYR A 87 -5.93 -4.39 -12.36
C TYR A 87 -6.56 -3.31 -13.24
N VAL A 88 -6.77 -2.13 -12.66
CA VAL A 88 -7.26 -0.94 -13.36
C VAL A 88 -6.32 0.26 -13.13
N GLY A 89 -5.05 -0.04 -12.87
CA GLY A 89 -4.01 0.97 -12.71
C GLY A 89 -3.62 1.64 -14.05
N PRO A 90 -2.92 2.77 -13.98
CA PRO A 90 -2.64 3.61 -15.16
C PRO A 90 -1.52 3.07 -16.06
N ASP A 91 -0.71 2.12 -15.60
CA ASP A 91 0.43 1.59 -16.35
C ASP A 91 0.15 0.17 -16.88
N PRO A 92 -0.16 0.02 -18.18
CA PRO A 92 -0.47 -1.29 -18.76
C PRO A 92 0.76 -2.20 -18.91
N LYS A 93 1.98 -1.69 -18.67
CA LYS A 93 3.24 -2.44 -18.76
C LYS A 93 3.78 -2.84 -17.38
N SER A 94 3.04 -2.53 -16.33
CA SER A 94 3.45 -2.81 -14.97
C SER A 94 3.45 -4.32 -14.66
N ALA A 95 4.10 -4.72 -13.57
CA ALA A 95 4.13 -6.12 -13.17
C ALA A 95 2.73 -6.64 -12.78
N ALA A 96 1.93 -5.81 -12.13
CA ALA A 96 0.54 -6.07 -11.78
C ALA A 96 -0.33 -6.19 -13.04
N ALA A 97 -0.14 -5.31 -14.03
CA ALA A 97 -0.84 -5.39 -15.31
C ALA A 97 -0.48 -6.70 -16.05
N ALA A 98 0.81 -7.03 -16.13
CA ALA A 98 1.28 -8.26 -16.77
C ALA A 98 0.76 -9.52 -16.06
N HIS A 99 0.79 -9.55 -14.73
CA HIS A 99 0.22 -10.67 -13.94
C HIS A 99 -1.27 -10.80 -14.21
N CYS A 100 -2.04 -9.71 -14.11
CA CYS A 100 -3.48 -9.72 -14.35
C CYS A 100 -3.83 -10.19 -15.78
N GLN A 101 -3.09 -9.75 -16.79
CA GLN A 101 -3.25 -10.21 -18.18
C GLN A 101 -2.96 -11.71 -18.32
N SER A 102 -1.95 -12.23 -17.62
CA SER A 102 -1.58 -13.66 -17.66
C SER A 102 -2.69 -14.58 -17.12
N LEU A 103 -3.59 -14.07 -16.28
CA LEU A 103 -4.76 -14.81 -15.76
C LEU A 103 -5.86 -15.03 -16.82
N GLY A 104 -5.78 -14.37 -17.98
CA GLY A 104 -6.76 -14.48 -19.05
C GLY A 104 -8.19 -14.15 -18.56
N PRO A 105 -9.19 -15.03 -18.80
CA PRO A 105 -10.56 -14.82 -18.33
C PRO A 105 -10.69 -14.68 -16.81
N LYS A 106 -9.81 -15.32 -16.03
CA LYS A 106 -9.83 -15.22 -14.56
C LYS A 106 -9.46 -13.83 -14.06
N GLY A 107 -8.71 -13.06 -14.85
CA GLY A 107 -8.34 -11.67 -14.52
C GLY A 107 -9.44 -10.65 -14.82
N HIS A 108 -10.48 -11.00 -15.58
CA HIS A 108 -11.46 -10.03 -16.14
C HIS A 108 -12.90 -10.19 -15.65
N GLN A 109 -13.26 -11.33 -15.07
CA GLN A 109 -14.64 -11.57 -14.64
C GLN A 109 -14.63 -12.35 -13.34
N ARG A 110 -15.24 -11.81 -12.27
CA ARG A 110 -15.77 -12.64 -11.16
C ARG A 110 -16.57 -11.92 -10.06
N HIS A 111 -16.40 -10.62 -9.88
CA HIS A 111 -16.85 -9.98 -8.63
C HIS A 111 -17.89 -8.90 -8.86
N THR A 112 -19.03 -9.05 -8.21
CA THR A 112 -20.04 -8.00 -8.06
C THR A 112 -19.55 -6.94 -7.07
N TRP A 113 -20.18 -5.77 -7.09
CA TRP A 113 -19.94 -4.74 -6.07
C TRP A 113 -20.07 -5.27 -4.64
N ALA A 114 -21.07 -6.13 -4.37
CA ALA A 114 -21.29 -6.71 -3.05
C ALA A 114 -20.14 -7.62 -2.59
N GLN A 115 -19.53 -8.37 -3.52
CA GLN A 115 -18.34 -9.18 -3.24
C GLN A 115 -17.13 -8.30 -2.95
N TYR A 116 -16.90 -7.23 -3.72
CA TYR A 116 -15.85 -6.28 -3.41
C TYR A 116 -16.07 -5.56 -2.06
N PHE A 117 -17.32 -5.23 -1.73
CA PHE A 117 -17.65 -4.64 -0.45
C PHE A 117 -17.34 -5.60 0.71
N ALA A 118 -17.75 -6.87 0.60
CA ALA A 118 -17.40 -7.90 1.58
C ALA A 118 -15.88 -8.09 1.72
N PHE A 119 -15.16 -8.08 0.59
CA PHE A 119 -13.70 -8.12 0.59
C PHE A 119 -13.08 -6.94 1.36
N VAL A 120 -13.57 -5.72 1.14
CA VAL A 120 -13.03 -4.54 1.84
C VAL A 120 -13.31 -4.58 3.33
N GLN A 121 -14.44 -5.13 3.76
CA GLN A 121 -14.71 -5.36 5.18
C GLN A 121 -13.69 -6.33 5.78
N ASP A 122 -13.44 -7.46 5.12
CA ASP A 122 -12.47 -8.45 5.59
C ASP A 122 -11.03 -7.96 5.55
N ALA A 123 -10.64 -7.24 4.49
CA ALA A 123 -9.35 -6.59 4.37
C ALA A 123 -9.15 -5.56 5.50
N GLY A 124 -10.16 -4.73 5.78
CA GLY A 124 -10.14 -3.79 6.90
C GLY A 124 -10.01 -4.49 8.26
N ASN A 125 -10.79 -5.55 8.48
CA ASN A 125 -10.73 -6.36 9.71
C ASN A 125 -9.37 -7.08 9.89
N SER A 126 -8.65 -7.33 8.80
CA SER A 126 -7.32 -7.97 8.83
C SER A 126 -6.19 -7.02 9.25
N PHE A 127 -6.41 -5.70 9.24
CA PHE A 127 -5.34 -4.72 9.52
C PHE A 127 -4.81 -4.80 10.95
N LEU A 128 -5.68 -4.88 11.96
CA LEU A 128 -5.22 -4.97 13.35
C LEU A 128 -4.46 -6.29 13.61
N PRO A 129 -4.95 -7.48 13.21
CA PRO A 129 -4.18 -8.72 13.29
C PRO A 129 -2.85 -8.68 12.54
N SER A 130 -2.75 -7.97 11.42
CA SER A 130 -1.51 -7.88 10.64
C SER A 130 -0.49 -6.93 11.27
N TYR A 131 -0.94 -5.86 11.94
CA TYR A 131 -0.07 -4.78 12.41
C TYR A 131 0.19 -4.79 13.93
N VAL A 132 -0.81 -5.08 14.77
CA VAL A 132 -0.68 -5.00 16.23
C VAL A 132 0.44 -5.89 16.78
N PRO A 133 0.58 -7.17 16.37
CA PRO A 133 1.66 -8.03 16.88
C PRO A 133 3.06 -7.47 16.57
N ILE A 134 3.21 -6.77 15.44
CA ILE A 134 4.48 -6.15 15.03
C ILE A 134 4.83 -4.99 15.97
N VAL A 135 3.85 -4.16 16.29
CA VAL A 135 4.00 -3.03 17.22
C VAL A 135 4.26 -3.53 18.64
N GLU A 136 3.46 -4.48 19.13
CA GLU A 136 3.63 -5.06 20.46
C GLU A 136 5.02 -5.67 20.64
N GLY A 137 5.54 -6.37 19.63
CA GLY A 137 6.88 -6.94 19.62
C GLY A 137 8.03 -5.93 19.49
N SER A 138 7.75 -4.65 19.20
CA SER A 138 8.78 -3.66 18.86
C SER A 138 8.76 -2.38 19.70
N HIS A 139 7.60 -1.96 20.22
CA HIS A 139 7.40 -0.63 20.82
C HIS A 139 8.23 -0.36 22.10
N LYS A 140 8.64 -1.41 22.83
CA LYS A 140 9.47 -1.28 24.05
C LYS A 140 10.96 -1.48 23.81
N LYS A 141 11.38 -1.78 22.58
CA LYS A 141 12.80 -2.00 22.30
C LYS A 141 13.56 -0.68 22.48
N PRO A 142 14.68 -0.68 23.23
CA PRO A 142 15.54 0.48 23.29
C PRO A 142 16.07 0.78 21.89
N HIS A 143 16.29 2.05 21.60
CA HIS A 143 16.90 2.48 20.35
C HIS A 143 18.01 3.48 20.64
N THR A 144 19.01 3.51 19.75
CA THR A 144 20.08 4.50 19.83
C THR A 144 19.70 5.79 19.11
N GLU A 145 20.45 6.85 19.36
CA GLU A 145 20.26 8.12 18.64
C GLU A 145 20.48 7.93 17.13
N GLU A 146 21.46 7.13 16.73
CA GLU A 146 21.68 6.80 15.32
C GLU A 146 20.46 6.12 14.69
N GLN A 147 19.81 5.22 15.43
CA GLN A 147 18.61 4.56 14.94
C GLN A 147 17.43 5.53 14.81
N ARG A 148 17.34 6.51 15.72
CA ARG A 148 16.37 7.59 15.64
C ARG A 148 16.64 8.49 14.44
N GLN A 149 17.90 8.83 14.17
CA GLN A 149 18.29 9.58 12.98
C GLN A 149 17.90 8.81 11.70
N TRP A 150 18.20 7.52 11.59
CA TRP A 150 17.75 6.72 10.46
C TRP A 150 16.23 6.74 10.28
N GLN A 151 15.46 6.60 11.36
CA GLN A 151 14.00 6.72 11.32
C GLN A 151 13.54 8.07 10.75
N LEU A 152 14.13 9.18 11.20
CA LEU A 152 13.82 10.52 10.68
C LEU A 152 14.13 10.64 9.18
N TYR A 153 15.21 10.00 8.73
CA TYR A 153 15.62 10.01 7.32
C TYR A 153 14.61 9.24 6.45
N ARG A 154 14.20 8.04 6.90
CA ARG A 154 13.15 7.26 6.24
C ARG A 154 11.80 7.96 6.22
N ARG A 155 11.44 8.70 7.28
CA ARG A 155 10.25 9.55 7.29
C ARG A 155 10.31 10.67 6.25
N GLY A 156 11.51 11.18 5.92
CA GLY A 156 11.71 12.07 4.78
C GLY A 156 11.24 11.45 3.45
N ARG A 157 11.50 10.15 3.23
CA ARG A 157 10.97 9.42 2.06
C ARG A 157 9.46 9.26 2.07
N TYR A 158 8.88 9.05 3.26
CA TYR A 158 7.43 9.00 3.42
C TYR A 158 6.78 10.33 3.00
N VAL A 159 7.38 11.46 3.40
CA VAL A 159 6.93 12.80 3.00
C VAL A 159 7.15 13.05 1.51
N GLU A 160 8.30 12.66 0.95
CA GLU A 160 8.57 12.75 -0.49
C GLU A 160 7.47 12.04 -1.30
N PHE A 161 7.05 10.84 -0.89
CA PHE A 161 5.95 10.15 -1.55
C PHE A 161 4.62 10.91 -1.43
N ASN A 162 4.21 11.24 -0.20
CA ASN A 162 2.89 11.81 0.04
C ASN A 162 2.70 13.18 -0.63
N LEU A 163 3.74 14.01 -0.67
CA LEU A 163 3.63 15.35 -1.25
C LEU A 163 3.84 15.39 -2.77
N VAL A 164 4.55 14.42 -3.35
CA VAL A 164 4.92 14.44 -4.78
C VAL A 164 4.12 13.45 -5.64
N TYR A 165 3.76 12.28 -5.08
CA TYR A 165 3.21 11.17 -5.86
C TYR A 165 1.83 10.69 -5.40
N ASP A 166 1.48 10.89 -4.13
CA ASP A 166 0.21 10.39 -3.63
C ASP A 166 -0.98 11.14 -4.25
N ARG A 167 -1.77 10.40 -5.04
CA ARG A 167 -2.94 10.94 -5.74
C ARG A 167 -4.01 11.43 -4.77
N GLY A 168 -4.18 10.75 -3.63
CA GLY A 168 -5.14 11.13 -2.60
C GLY A 168 -4.81 12.49 -1.96
N THR A 169 -3.54 12.68 -1.58
CA THR A 169 -3.05 13.96 -1.02
C THR A 169 -3.17 15.10 -2.03
N THR A 170 -2.75 14.88 -3.28
CA THR A 170 -2.83 15.92 -4.33
C THR A 170 -4.28 16.31 -4.62
N PHE A 171 -5.16 15.31 -4.79
CA PHE A 171 -6.59 15.55 -5.00
C PHE A 171 -7.23 16.31 -3.84
N GLY A 172 -6.94 15.93 -2.60
CA GLY A 172 -7.47 16.60 -1.41
C GLY A 172 -7.05 18.07 -1.31
N LEU A 173 -5.76 18.36 -1.55
CA LEU A 173 -5.24 19.74 -1.48
C LEU A 173 -5.77 20.63 -2.62
N GLN A 174 -6.08 20.05 -3.77
CA GLN A 174 -6.60 20.77 -4.93
C GLN A 174 -8.13 20.95 -4.90
N THR A 175 -8.85 20.18 -4.07
CA THR A 175 -10.31 20.24 -3.98
C THR A 175 -10.75 21.39 -3.06
N PRO A 176 -11.45 22.42 -3.57
CA PRO A 176 -11.90 23.56 -2.76
C PRO A 176 -12.76 23.13 -1.57
N GLY A 177 -12.51 23.75 -0.40
CA GLY A 177 -13.27 23.46 0.83
C GLY A 177 -12.82 22.22 1.59
N SER A 178 -11.81 21.49 1.11
CA SER A 178 -11.24 20.34 1.83
C SER A 178 -10.48 20.79 3.08
N ARG A 179 -10.52 19.96 4.13
CA ARG A 179 -9.82 20.25 5.39
C ARG A 179 -8.35 19.81 5.32
N THR A 180 -7.45 20.77 5.15
CA THR A 180 -5.99 20.55 5.04
C THR A 180 -5.43 19.68 6.18
N GLU A 181 -5.82 19.93 7.43
CA GLU A 181 -5.36 19.16 8.60
C GLU A 181 -5.72 17.67 8.51
N SER A 182 -6.83 17.32 7.85
CA SER A 182 -7.23 15.92 7.66
C SER A 182 -6.44 15.26 6.54
N ILE A 183 -6.05 16.01 5.51
CA ILE A 183 -5.23 15.53 4.40
C ILE A 183 -3.78 15.31 4.84
N LEU A 184 -3.22 16.26 5.61
CA LEU A 184 -1.82 16.22 6.05
C LEU A 184 -1.60 15.42 7.34
N MET A 185 -2.64 14.78 7.89
CA MET A 185 -2.53 13.86 9.04
C MET A 185 -1.58 12.68 8.78
N SER A 186 -1.35 12.35 7.50
CA SER A 186 -0.38 11.33 7.09
C SER A 186 1.08 11.75 7.31
N LEU A 187 1.38 13.04 7.51
CA LEU A 187 2.75 13.52 7.66
C LEU A 187 3.28 13.19 9.06
N PRO A 188 4.49 12.63 9.17
CA PRO A 188 5.12 12.37 10.44
C PRO A 188 5.52 13.68 11.15
N PRO A 189 5.54 13.71 12.49
CA PRO A 189 5.75 14.94 13.27
C PRO A 189 7.16 15.51 13.15
N LEU A 190 8.14 14.65 12.86
CA LEU A 190 9.55 15.04 12.68
C LEU A 190 10.14 14.22 11.55
N VAL A 191 10.93 14.90 10.71
CA VAL A 191 11.59 14.38 9.52
C VAL A 191 12.98 14.99 9.39
N ARG A 192 13.87 14.34 8.65
CA ARG A 192 15.13 14.95 8.23
C ARG A 192 15.44 14.61 6.78
N TRP A 193 16.15 15.52 6.13
CA TRP A 193 16.85 15.27 4.88
C TRP A 193 18.33 15.57 5.09
N GLU A 194 19.17 14.70 4.53
CA GLU A 194 20.62 14.83 4.61
C GLU A 194 21.20 14.65 3.22
N TYR A 195 22.06 15.58 2.81
CA TYR A 195 22.75 15.52 1.54
C TYR A 195 23.72 14.34 1.54
N CYS A 196 23.65 13.50 0.51
CA CYS A 196 24.53 12.33 0.35
C CYS A 196 24.65 11.43 1.59
N TYR A 197 23.53 11.16 2.27
CA TYR A 197 23.49 10.27 3.43
C TYR A 197 24.17 8.92 3.14
N ALA A 198 25.13 8.54 3.97
CA ALA A 198 25.85 7.28 3.87
C ALA A 198 25.14 6.19 4.69
N LEU A 199 24.66 5.14 4.01
CA LEU A 199 23.93 4.05 4.64
C LEU A 199 24.86 3.13 5.45
N LYS A 200 24.44 2.80 6.68
CA LYS A 200 25.05 1.76 7.52
C LYS A 200 24.58 0.37 7.09
N GLU A 201 25.32 -0.66 7.51
CA GLU A 201 25.06 -2.06 7.09
C GLU A 201 23.60 -2.50 7.31
N GLU A 202 23.03 -2.22 8.49
CA GLU A 202 21.65 -2.60 8.81
C GLU A 202 20.61 -1.85 7.95
N GLU A 203 20.90 -0.59 7.62
CA GLU A 203 20.04 0.27 6.79
C GLU A 203 20.06 -0.17 5.32
N GLN A 204 21.20 -0.66 4.84
CA GLN A 204 21.37 -1.20 3.48
C GLN A 204 20.47 -2.41 3.24
N ARG A 205 20.26 -3.26 4.26
CA ARG A 205 19.38 -4.44 4.15
C ARG A 205 17.95 -4.04 3.78
N LEU A 206 17.39 -3.05 4.49
CA LEU A 206 16.08 -2.50 4.13
C LEU A 206 16.13 -1.84 2.75
N ARG A 207 17.13 -0.98 2.49
CA ARG A 207 17.24 -0.25 1.22
C ARG A 207 17.25 -1.18 0.00
N ALA A 208 17.90 -2.34 0.11
CA ALA A 208 17.96 -3.34 -0.97
C ALA A 208 16.56 -3.89 -1.29
N VAL A 209 15.78 -4.25 -0.27
CA VAL A 209 14.39 -4.71 -0.45
C VAL A 209 13.49 -3.60 -1.00
N LEU A 210 13.72 -2.34 -0.62
CA LEU A 210 12.97 -1.21 -1.17
C LEU A 210 13.36 -0.89 -2.62
N ALA A 211 14.61 -1.16 -3.03
CA ALA A 211 15.07 -1.00 -4.42
C ALA A 211 14.48 -2.07 -5.33
N ALA A 212 14.37 -3.29 -4.80
CA ALA A 212 13.90 -4.46 -5.50
C ALA A 212 12.91 -5.22 -4.61
N PRO A 213 11.61 -4.82 -4.64
CA PRO A 213 10.56 -5.51 -3.88
C PRO A 213 10.57 -7.01 -4.16
N LYS A 214 10.50 -7.81 -3.10
CA LYS A 214 10.49 -9.28 -3.19
C LYS A 214 9.13 -9.86 -2.87
N ALA A 215 8.94 -11.14 -3.17
CA ALA A 215 7.83 -11.91 -2.62
C ALA A 215 8.09 -12.22 -1.13
N TRP A 216 7.07 -12.07 -0.29
CA TRP A 216 7.14 -12.34 1.16
C TRP A 216 6.58 -13.71 1.57
N LEU A 217 5.93 -14.38 0.63
CA LEU A 217 5.21 -15.66 0.76
C LEU A 217 5.62 -16.61 -0.36
#